data_AF-N2BB65-F1
#
_entry.id   AF-N2BB65-F1
#
_cell.length_a   1.000
_cell.length_b   1.000
_cell.length_c   1.000
_cell.angle_alpha   90.00
_cell.angle_beta   90.00
_cell.angle_gamma   90.00
#
_symmetry.space_group_name_H-M   'P 1'
#
loop_
_entity.id
_entity.type
_entity.pdbx_description
1 polymer ?
#
loop_
_entity_poly.entity_id
_entity_poly.type
_entity_poly.pdbx_seq_one_letter_code
_entity_poly.pdbx_strand_id
1 'polypeptide(L)' 'MRINQFHSGTASGDAITNQMLLIQELLRTRGYESDIYAERIPAQLKKK' A
#
# COMPACT_ATOMS: atom_id res chain seq x y z
N MET A 1 -5.87 -8.90 14.34
CA MET A 1 -6.14 -7.45 14.37
C MET A 1 -5.80 -6.88 13.00
N ARG A 2 -6.59 -5.93 12.48
CA ARG A 2 -6.44 -5.40 11.11
C ARG A 2 -6.02 -3.93 11.15
N ILE A 3 -4.96 -3.59 10.42
CA ILE A 3 -4.42 -2.22 10.31
C ILE A 3 -4.25 -1.90 8.83
N ASN A 4 -5.11 -1.02 8.30
CA ASN A 4 -5.12 -0.65 6.90
C ASN A 4 -4.54 0.74 6.69
N GLN A 5 -4.01 0.97 5.49
CA GLN A 5 -3.47 2.26 5.04
C GLN A 5 -4.37 2.86 3.97
N PHE A 6 -4.58 4.18 4.01
CA PHE A 6 -5.43 4.92 3.09
C PHE A 6 -4.68 6.12 2.54
N HIS A 7 -4.67 6.28 1.22
CA HIS A 7 -4.01 7.41 0.56
C HIS A 7 -4.75 7.88 -0.69
N SER A 8 -4.55 9.13 -1.12
CA SER A 8 -5.27 9.70 -2.27
C SER A 8 -4.82 9.11 -3.62
N GLY A 9 -3.60 8.58 -3.71
CA GLY A 9 -3.11 7.97 -4.94
C GLY A 9 -1.82 7.18 -4.75
N THR A 10 -1.38 6.52 -5.80
CA THR A 10 -0.09 5.82 -5.82
C THR A 10 0.69 6.21 -7.08
N ALA A 11 2.00 6.00 -7.05
CA ALA A 11 2.84 6.15 -8.23
C ALA A 11 4.03 5.18 -8.18
N SER A 12 4.49 4.75 -9.36
CA SER A 12 5.67 3.89 -9.45
C SER A 12 6.92 4.69 -9.12
N GLY A 13 7.74 4.21 -8.18
CA GLY A 13 8.95 4.90 -7.73
C GLY A 13 8.70 6.08 -6.79
N ASP A 14 7.45 6.32 -6.38
CA ASP A 14 7.11 7.35 -5.40
C ASP A 14 7.50 6.92 -3.97
N ALA A 15 8.08 7.87 -3.22
CA ALA A 15 8.53 7.66 -1.86
C ALA A 15 7.39 7.24 -0.92
N ILE A 16 6.19 7.81 -1.09
CA ILE A 16 5.03 7.51 -0.23
C ILE A 16 4.50 6.11 -0.50
N THR A 17 4.34 5.74 -1.77
CA THR A 17 3.91 4.40 -2.20
C THR A 17 4.89 3.33 -1.69
N ASN A 18 6.20 3.58 -1.80
CA ASN A 18 7.22 2.68 -1.26
C ASN A 18 7.16 2.56 0.27
N GLN A 19 6.94 3.67 0.98
CA GLN A 19 6.76 3.65 2.43
C GLN A 19 5.51 2.84 2.83
N MET A 20 4.39 3.02 2.12
CA MET A 20 3.17 2.24 2.40
C MET A 20 3.41 0.74 2.24
N LEU A 21 4.14 0.33 1.19
CA LEU A 21 4.50 -1.07 0.95
C LEU A 21 5.41 -1.62 2.06
N LEU A 22 6.42 -0.85 2.49
CA LEU A 22 7.30 -1.22 3.60
C LEU A 22 6.51 -1.41 4.92
N ILE A 23 5.61 -0.49 5.23
CA ILE A 23 4.76 -0.56 6.43
C ILE A 23 3.83 -1.78 6.36
N GLN A 24 3.23 -2.04 5.19
CA GLN A 24 2.36 -3.20 5.00
C GLN A 24 3.13 -4.50 5.25
N GLU A 25 4.35 -4.63 4.70
CA GLU A 25 5.21 -5.78 4.94
C GLU A 25 5.54 -5.93 6.43
N LEU A 26 5.97 -4.85 7.10
CA LEU A 26 6.25 -4.87 8.53
C LEU A 26 5.03 -5.32 9.35
N LEU A 27 3.85 -4.81 9.06
CA LEU A 27 2.63 -5.20 9.77
C LEU A 27 2.30 -6.68 9.55
N ARG A 28 2.40 -7.16 8.32
CA ARG A 28 2.15 -8.56 7.98
C ARG A 28 3.14 -9.51 8.65
N THR A 29 4.44 -9.16 8.69
CA THR A 29 5.46 -9.96 9.40
C THR A 29 5.24 -10.04 10.91
N ARG A 30 4.49 -9.09 11.50
CA ARG A 30 4.12 -9.08 12.93
C ARG A 30 2.77 -9.74 13.22
N GLY A 31 2.13 -10.38 12.24
CA GLY A 31 0.88 -11.11 12.41
C GLY A 31 -0.39 -10.25 12.28
N TYR A 32 -0.27 -9.03 11.76
CA TYR A 32 -1.43 -8.21 11.43
C TYR A 32 -1.92 -8.46 10.00
N GLU A 33 -3.23 -8.33 9.81
CA GLU A 33 -3.79 -8.16 8.47
C GLU A 33 -3.63 -6.69 8.06
N SER A 34 -3.12 -6.42 6.87
CA SER A 34 -2.89 -5.06 6.39
C SER A 34 -3.06 -4.94 4.88
N ASP A 35 -3.99 -4.09 4.48
CA ASP A 35 -4.24 -3.72 3.09
C ASP A 35 -4.04 -2.22 2.86
N ILE A 36 -3.71 -1.86 1.61
CA ILE A 36 -3.52 -0.48 1.16
C ILE A 36 -4.66 -0.14 0.21
N TYR A 37 -5.34 0.98 0.47
CA TYR A 37 -6.40 1.50 -0.38
C TYR A 37 -6.00 2.88 -0.91
N ALA A 38 -6.17 3.07 -2.21
CA ALA A 38 -5.94 4.35 -2.86
C ALA A 38 -7.04 4.67 -3.85
N GLU A 39 -7.46 5.93 -3.89
CA GLU A 39 -8.47 6.40 -4.84
C GLU A 39 -7.93 6.37 -6.28
N ARG A 40 -6.68 6.84 -6.48
CA ARG A 40 -6.03 6.90 -7.79
C ARG A 40 -4.92 5.87 -7.89
N ILE A 41 -5.19 4.78 -8.59
CA ILE A 41 -4.18 3.77 -8.94
C ILE A 41 -3.85 3.90 -10.44
N PRO A 42 -2.62 4.29 -10.80
CA PRO A 42 -2.18 4.38 -12.18
C PRO A 42 -2.38 3.05 -12.93
N ALA A 43 -2.71 3.12 -14.22
CA ALA A 43 -2.95 1.93 -15.04
C ALA A 43 -1.75 0.97 -15.05
N GLN A 44 -0.54 1.51 -14.95
CA GLN A 44 0.71 0.73 -14.90
C GLN A 44 0.81 -0.17 -13.66
N LEU A 45 0.08 0.15 -12.58
CA LEU A 45 0.07 -0.61 -11.33
C LEU A 45 -1.14 -1.55 -11.22
N LYS A 46 -2.09 -1.49 -12.15
CA LYS A 46 -3.22 -2.42 -12.18
C LYS A 46 -2.73 -3.75 -12.77
N LYS A 47 -3.00 -4.86 -12.08
CA LYS A 47 -2.82 -6.20 -12.68
C LYS A 47 -3.72 -6.31 -13.90
N LYS A 48 -3.19 -6.89 -14.99
CA LYS A 48 -3.99 -7.29 -16.16
C LYS A 48 -4.99 -8.37 -15.78
#